data_AF-A0A356FBQ8-F1
#
_entry.id   AF-A0A356FBQ8-F1
#
_cell.length_a   1.000
_cell.length_b   1.000
_cell.length_c   1.000
_cell.angle_alpha   90.00
_cell.angle_beta   90.00
_cell.angle_gamma   90.00
#
_symmetry.space_group_name_H-M   'P 1'
#
loop_
_entity.id
_entity.type
_entity.pdbx_description
1 polymer ?
#
loop_
_entity_poly.entity_id
_entity_poly.type
_entity_poly.pdbx_seq_one_letter_code
_entity_poly.pdbx_strand_id
1 'polypeptide(L)'
;MKDRKNIQWKRSLVLVAMSGLLASCSLPPGMKLLYLQVYHGGECVLETYFDVPDTSTVSEIWDAAGQKPFSTQSAAESLGENKANPLEAKLTGPVEIRISHPASDEINAKLTNLTLRRSSKDSDDWHLPAQEVGRAKKKSSSQGDKPVR
;
A
#
# COMPACT_ATOMS: atom_id res chain seq x y z
N MET A 1 -19.04 -52.28 55.30
CA MET A 1 -20.27 -51.57 54.87
C MET A 1 -20.17 -50.12 55.34
N LYS A 2 -20.35 -49.15 54.40
CA LYS A 2 -20.83 -47.76 54.57
C LYS A 2 -20.12 -46.85 55.60
N ASP A 3 -19.70 -45.62 55.30
CA ASP A 3 -20.02 -44.67 54.25
C ASP A 3 -18.82 -43.69 54.11
N ARG A 4 -18.31 -43.50 52.89
CA ARG A 4 -17.39 -42.41 52.53
C ARG A 4 -18.21 -41.33 51.85
N LYS A 5 -18.44 -40.19 52.50
CA LYS A 5 -18.96 -39.00 51.82
C LYS A 5 -18.33 -37.70 52.35
N ASN A 6 -17.76 -36.97 51.38
CA ASN A 6 -17.73 -35.53 51.26
C ASN A 6 -17.17 -34.68 52.39
N ILE A 7 -15.89 -34.29 52.27
CA ILE A 7 -15.45 -32.91 52.52
C ILE A 7 -14.34 -32.56 51.50
N GLN A 8 -14.75 -32.40 50.24
CA GLN A 8 -13.97 -31.72 49.20
C GLN A 8 -14.67 -30.41 48.91
N TRP A 9 -14.36 -29.35 49.67
CA TRP A 9 -14.66 -28.00 49.19
C TRP A 9 -13.79 -26.94 49.87
N LYS A 10 -13.18 -26.12 49.01
CA LYS A 10 -12.64 -24.78 49.28
C LYS A 10 -11.26 -24.69 49.92
N ARG A 11 -10.21 -24.90 49.12
CA ARG A 11 -8.98 -24.08 49.16
C ARG A 11 -8.32 -24.00 47.78
N SER A 12 -8.87 -23.16 46.90
CA SER A 12 -8.12 -22.63 45.75
C SER A 12 -8.10 -21.12 45.89
N LEU A 13 -7.08 -20.64 46.61
CA LEU A 13 -6.81 -19.24 46.85
C LEU A 13 -5.95 -18.73 45.68
N VAL A 14 -6.59 -17.91 44.86
CA VAL A 14 -6.09 -16.87 43.96
C VAL A 14 -4.55 -16.71 43.89
N LEU A 15 -3.98 -16.97 42.71
CA LEU A 15 -2.71 -16.43 42.25
C LEU A 15 -2.90 -15.93 40.81
N VAL A 16 -3.52 -14.75 40.71
CA VAL A 16 -3.51 -13.88 39.53
C VAL A 16 -2.65 -12.68 39.92
N ALA A 17 -1.40 -12.63 39.47
CA ALA A 17 -0.63 -11.39 39.33
C ALA A 17 0.70 -11.67 38.62
N MET A 18 1.02 -10.81 37.65
CA MET A 18 2.34 -10.62 37.00
C MET A 18 2.76 -11.57 35.87
N SER A 19 2.12 -11.44 34.70
CA SER A 19 2.81 -11.66 33.40
C SER A 19 2.40 -10.67 32.29
N GLY A 20 1.68 -9.59 32.61
CA GLY A 20 0.95 -8.78 31.62
C GLY A 20 1.49 -7.39 31.30
N LEU A 21 2.81 -7.15 31.38
CA LEU A 21 3.40 -5.84 31.06
C LEU A 21 4.63 -5.99 30.15
N LEU A 22 4.38 -6.36 28.88
CA LEU A 22 5.32 -6.15 27.77
C LEU A 22 4.63 -5.50 26.55
N ALA A 23 3.52 -4.81 26.76
CA ALA A 23 2.87 -4.04 25.71
C ALA A 23 2.89 -2.56 26.08
N SER A 24 3.89 -1.82 25.56
CA SER A 24 3.83 -0.37 25.23
C SER A 24 5.19 0.34 25.29
N CYS A 25 6.17 -0.15 24.52
CA CYS A 25 7.24 0.73 24.01
C CYS A 25 7.37 0.55 22.49
N SER A 26 6.25 0.39 21.77
CA SER A 26 6.28 0.59 20.32
C SER A 26 6.12 2.09 20.10
N LEU A 27 7.23 2.79 19.85
CA LEU A 27 7.19 4.04 19.13
C LEU A 27 6.26 3.84 17.91
N PRO A 28 5.41 4.82 17.54
CA PRO A 28 4.65 4.72 16.31
C PRO A 28 5.62 4.35 15.19
N PRO A 29 5.28 3.38 14.32
CA PRO A 29 6.15 3.03 13.22
C PRO A 29 6.50 4.31 12.45
N GLY A 30 7.77 4.44 12.08
CA GLY A 30 8.21 5.53 11.22
C GLY A 30 7.44 5.51 9.90
N MET A 31 7.44 6.63 9.21
CA MET A 31 6.86 6.76 7.88
C MET A 31 7.98 6.89 6.86
N LYS A 32 7.87 6.20 5.73
CA LYS A 32 8.74 6.37 4.57
C LYS A 32 8.01 7.03 3.42
N LEU A 33 8.72 7.90 2.72
CA LEU A 33 8.25 8.57 1.51
C LEU A 33 8.60 7.70 0.29
N LEU A 34 7.61 7.33 -0.51
CA LEU A 34 7.78 6.52 -1.70
C LEU A 34 7.49 7.32 -2.97
N TYR A 35 8.17 6.91 -4.05
CA TYR A 35 7.99 7.40 -5.40
C TYR A 35 7.18 6.40 -6.18
N LEU A 36 6.07 6.82 -6.76
CA LEU A 36 5.40 6.07 -7.81
C LEU A 36 5.73 6.72 -9.15
N GLN A 37 6.30 5.93 -10.05
CA GLN A 37 6.60 6.34 -11.41
C GLN A 37 5.84 5.44 -12.39
N VAL A 38 5.19 6.05 -13.37
CA VAL A 38 4.52 5.36 -14.47
C VAL A 38 5.28 5.63 -15.76
N TYR A 39 5.76 4.56 -16.38
CA TYR A 39 6.46 4.60 -17.65
C TYR A 39 5.57 4.09 -18.77
N HIS A 40 5.44 4.87 -19.85
CA HIS A 40 4.71 4.52 -21.06
C HIS A 40 5.59 4.78 -22.27
N GLY A 41 5.78 3.76 -23.12
CA GLY A 41 6.71 3.87 -24.25
C GLY A 41 8.19 4.09 -23.88
N GLY A 42 8.56 3.88 -22.60
CA GLY A 42 9.91 4.13 -22.08
C GLY A 42 10.09 5.51 -21.44
N GLU A 43 9.09 6.39 -21.51
CA GLU A 43 9.10 7.72 -20.91
C GLU A 43 8.31 7.73 -19.60
N CYS A 44 8.82 8.44 -18.58
CA CYS A 44 8.09 8.63 -17.33
C CYS A 44 6.99 9.67 -17.56
N VAL A 45 5.73 9.23 -17.56
CA VAL A 45 4.57 10.10 -17.83
C VAL A 45 3.89 10.59 -16.56
N LEU A 46 4.16 9.96 -15.41
CA LEU A 46 3.66 10.36 -14.11
C LEU A 46 4.68 10.02 -13.03
N GLU A 47 4.96 10.98 -12.17
CA GLU A 47 5.73 10.80 -10.94
C GLU A 47 4.98 11.41 -9.76
N THR A 48 4.68 10.60 -8.75
CA THR A 48 3.96 11.04 -7.55
C THR A 48 4.64 10.56 -6.28
N TYR A 49 4.35 11.26 -5.19
CA TYR A 49 4.81 10.94 -3.85
C TYR A 49 3.65 10.51 -2.96
N PHE A 50 3.91 9.51 -2.12
CA PHE A 50 3.00 9.08 -1.06
C PHE A 50 3.81 8.48 0.08
N ASP A 51 3.24 8.48 1.28
CA ASP A 51 3.87 7.93 2.47
C ASP A 51 3.16 6.68 2.99
N VAL A 52 3.93 5.79 3.58
CA VAL A 52 3.43 4.58 4.24
C VAL A 52 4.24 4.31 5.51
N PRO A 53 3.68 3.59 6.49
CA PRO A 53 4.47 3.05 7.59
C PRO A 53 5.67 2.23 7.09
N ASP A 54 6.80 2.34 7.77
CA ASP A 54 8.02 1.56 7.46
C ASP A 54 7.78 0.04 7.51
N THR A 55 6.77 -0.37 8.28
CA THR A 55 6.36 -1.76 8.45
C THR A 55 5.44 -2.28 7.34
N SER A 56 5.04 -1.44 6.38
CA SER A 56 4.08 -1.83 5.34
C SER A 56 4.61 -2.94 4.43
N THR A 57 3.72 -3.88 4.14
CA THR A 57 3.88 -4.94 3.15
C THR A 57 3.80 -4.40 1.73
N VAL A 58 4.25 -5.19 0.74
CA VAL A 58 4.11 -4.85 -0.68
C VAL A 58 2.63 -4.62 -1.05
N SER A 59 1.72 -5.43 -0.50
CA SER A 59 0.29 -5.27 -0.75
C SER A 59 -0.25 -3.93 -0.22
N GLU A 60 0.12 -3.54 0.99
CA GLU A 60 -0.30 -2.26 1.59
C GLU A 60 0.31 -1.07 0.84
N ILE A 61 1.57 -1.18 0.38
CA ILE A 61 2.22 -0.16 -0.45
C ILE A 61 1.42 0.07 -1.74
N TRP A 62 0.99 -0.99 -2.41
CA TRP A 62 0.14 -0.87 -3.59
C TRP A 62 -1.24 -0.26 -3.28
N ASP A 63 -1.85 -0.58 -2.14
CA ASP A 63 -3.12 0.05 -1.75
C ASP A 63 -2.95 1.56 -1.55
N ALA A 64 -1.88 1.97 -0.87
CA ALA A 64 -1.57 3.37 -0.66
C ALA A 64 -1.26 4.11 -1.98
N ALA A 65 -0.55 3.47 -2.90
CA ALA A 65 -0.26 4.01 -4.24
C ALA A 65 -1.51 4.29 -5.10
N GLY A 66 -2.66 3.68 -4.78
CA GLY A 66 -3.94 3.97 -5.44
C GLY A 66 -4.74 5.12 -4.84
N GLN A 67 -4.30 5.64 -3.70
CA GLN A 67 -4.94 6.79 -3.07
C GLN A 67 -4.46 8.08 -3.75
N LYS A 68 -5.13 9.18 -3.41
CA LYS A 68 -4.68 10.50 -3.85
C LYS A 68 -3.24 10.72 -3.33
N PRO A 69 -2.28 11.09 -4.20
CA PRO A 69 -0.91 11.29 -3.78
C PRO A 69 -0.80 12.51 -2.86
N PHE A 70 0.25 12.50 -2.03
CA PHE A 70 0.64 13.68 -1.26
C PHE A 70 1.03 14.84 -2.19
N SER A 71 1.75 14.52 -3.26
CA SER A 71 2.17 15.48 -4.29
C SER A 71 2.40 14.79 -5.64
N THR A 72 2.12 15.50 -6.73
CA THR A 72 2.53 15.13 -8.08
C THR A 72 3.78 15.94 -8.45
N GLN A 73 4.90 15.25 -8.70
CA GLN A 73 6.12 15.92 -9.13
C GLN A 73 6.08 16.28 -10.60
N SER A 74 5.62 15.33 -11.42
CA SER A 74 5.51 15.50 -12.85
C SER A 74 4.31 14.72 -13.38
N ALA A 75 3.61 15.33 -14.33
CA ALA A 75 2.57 14.71 -15.13
C ALA A 75 2.79 15.20 -16.57
N ALA A 76 2.98 14.27 -17.51
CA ALA A 76 3.16 14.62 -18.90
C ALA A 76 1.87 15.25 -19.46
N GLU A 77 2.01 16.26 -20.33
CA GLU A 77 0.88 16.94 -20.99
C GLU A 77 -0.01 15.95 -21.75
N SER A 78 0.56 14.86 -22.25
CA SER A 78 -0.12 13.76 -22.94
C SER A 78 -1.20 13.06 -22.11
N LEU A 79 -1.19 13.21 -20.78
CA LEU A 79 -2.26 12.72 -19.91
C LEU A 79 -3.55 13.57 -19.98
N GLY A 80 -3.45 14.86 -20.35
CA GLY A 80 -4.51 15.86 -20.20
C GLY A 80 -5.51 16.01 -21.36
N GLU A 81 -5.31 15.35 -22.49
CA GLU A 81 -6.00 15.71 -23.75
C GLU A 81 -7.33 14.98 -24.04
N ASN A 82 -7.81 14.12 -23.12
CA ASN A 82 -9.06 13.39 -23.37
C ASN A 82 -10.30 14.28 -23.20
N LYS A 83 -10.79 14.85 -24.31
CA LYS A 83 -12.00 15.70 -24.33
C LYS A 83 -13.28 14.96 -23.94
N ALA A 84 -13.35 13.64 -24.17
CA ALA A 84 -14.54 12.83 -23.87
C ALA A 84 -14.62 12.44 -22.39
N ASN A 85 -13.48 12.18 -21.75
CA ASN A 85 -13.40 11.98 -20.31
C ASN A 85 -12.20 12.76 -19.73
N PRO A 86 -12.40 14.03 -19.34
CA PRO A 86 -11.30 14.88 -18.89
C PRO A 86 -10.70 14.44 -17.56
N LEU A 87 -11.30 13.48 -16.86
CA LEU A 87 -10.79 12.96 -15.60
C LEU A 87 -9.98 11.68 -15.77
N GLU A 88 -9.90 11.13 -16.98
CA GLU A 88 -9.24 9.86 -17.27
C GLU A 88 -8.23 9.98 -18.41
N ALA A 89 -7.03 9.47 -18.15
CA ALA A 89 -6.00 9.25 -19.16
C ALA A 89 -5.86 7.75 -19.42
N LYS A 90 -5.96 7.33 -20.68
CA LYS A 90 -5.79 5.92 -21.08
C LYS A 90 -4.46 5.74 -21.79
N LEU A 91 -3.55 5.01 -21.14
CA LEU A 91 -2.25 4.64 -21.69
C LEU A 91 -2.39 3.31 -22.43
N THR A 92 -2.58 3.38 -23.74
CA THR A 92 -2.71 2.19 -24.60
C THR A 92 -1.35 1.56 -24.88
N GLY A 93 -1.27 0.23 -24.75
CA GLY A 93 0.00 -0.50 -24.91
C GLY A 93 0.75 -0.74 -23.59
N PRO A 94 2.04 -1.13 -23.66
CA PRO A 94 2.83 -1.53 -22.50
C PRO A 94 3.09 -0.38 -21.53
N VAL A 95 2.87 -0.64 -20.24
CA VAL A 95 3.11 0.28 -19.15
C VAL A 95 3.90 -0.42 -18.05
N GLU A 96 4.88 0.26 -17.50
CA GLU A 96 5.62 -0.18 -16.32
C GLU A 96 5.35 0.81 -15.18
N ILE A 97 4.93 0.28 -14.04
CA ILE A 97 4.75 1.05 -12.81
C ILE A 97 5.88 0.64 -11.87
N ARG A 98 6.60 1.61 -11.33
CA ARG A 98 7.68 1.41 -10.37
C ARG A 98 7.35 2.17 -9.10
N ILE A 99 7.48 1.49 -7.97
CA ILE A 99 7.40 2.09 -6.65
C ILE A 99 8.75 1.88 -5.98
N SER A 100 9.39 2.97 -5.56
CA SER A 100 10.70 2.92 -4.95
C SER A 100 10.82 3.88 -3.76
N HIS A 101 11.70 3.53 -2.83
CA HIS A 101 12.31 4.47 -1.89
C HIS A 101 13.74 4.73 -2.41
N PRO A 102 14.36 5.92 -2.19
CA PRO A 102 15.74 6.17 -2.62
C PRO A 102 16.76 5.12 -2.17
N ALA A 103 16.46 4.44 -1.06
CA ALA A 103 17.37 3.53 -0.36
C ALA A 103 16.87 2.08 -0.28
N SER A 104 15.74 1.72 -0.91
CA SER A 104 15.17 0.36 -0.81
C SER A 104 14.94 -0.28 -2.18
N ASP A 105 14.60 -1.57 -2.13
CA ASP A 105 14.19 -2.35 -3.29
C ASP A 105 13.00 -1.72 -4.02
N GLU A 106 13.03 -1.82 -5.35
CA GLU A 106 11.98 -1.38 -6.26
C GLU A 106 10.88 -2.45 -6.34
N ILE A 107 9.63 -2.05 -6.10
CA ILE A 107 8.44 -2.84 -6.42
C ILE A 107 7.99 -2.42 -7.81
N ASN A 108 7.80 -3.38 -8.72
CA ASN A 108 7.33 -3.05 -10.05
C ASN A 108 6.13 -3.90 -10.50
N ALA A 109 5.40 -3.37 -11.46
CA ALA A 109 4.34 -4.06 -12.15
C ALA A 109 4.33 -3.67 -13.63
N LYS A 110 4.27 -4.68 -14.50
CA LYS A 110 4.11 -4.49 -15.94
C LYS A 110 2.67 -4.80 -16.35
N LEU A 111 2.02 -3.83 -16.97
CA LEU A 111 0.63 -3.87 -17.38
C LEU A 111 0.50 -3.42 -18.84
N THR A 112 -0.71 -3.56 -19.37
CA THR A 112 -1.09 -2.98 -20.66
C THR A 112 -2.41 -2.26 -20.50
N ASN A 113 -2.65 -1.18 -21.23
CA ASN A 113 -3.93 -0.46 -21.19
C ASN A 113 -4.24 0.02 -19.75
N LEU A 114 -3.39 0.90 -19.23
CA LEU A 114 -3.55 1.50 -17.91
C LEU A 114 -4.51 2.69 -18.00
N THR A 115 -5.39 2.83 -17.02
CA THR A 115 -6.21 4.04 -16.85
C THR A 115 -5.74 4.81 -15.62
N LEU A 116 -5.38 6.07 -15.79
CA LEU A 116 -5.10 7.00 -14.69
C LEU A 116 -6.30 7.92 -14.49
N ARG A 117 -6.49 8.38 -13.26
CA ARG A 117 -7.57 9.30 -12.90
C ARG A 117 -7.05 10.51 -12.15
N ARG A 118 -7.67 11.68 -12.35
CA ARG A 118 -7.45 12.88 -11.54
C ARG A 118 -8.74 13.34 -10.86
N SER A 119 -8.62 14.18 -9.83
CA SER A 119 -9.76 14.63 -9.03
C SER A 119 -10.65 15.66 -9.72
N SER A 120 -10.08 16.51 -10.57
CA SER A 120 -10.80 17.52 -11.35
C SER A 120 -10.10 17.81 -12.68
N LYS A 121 -10.77 18.48 -13.61
CA LYS A 121 -10.23 18.77 -14.95
C LYS A 121 -8.96 19.63 -14.95
N ASP A 122 -8.76 20.42 -13.90
CA ASP A 122 -7.66 21.38 -13.82
C ASP A 122 -6.61 20.96 -12.76
N SER A 123 -6.71 19.72 -12.28
CA SER A 123 -5.80 19.16 -11.27
C SER A 123 -4.75 18.26 -11.92
N ASP A 124 -3.56 18.27 -11.34
CA ASP A 124 -2.44 17.40 -11.73
C ASP A 124 -2.33 16.16 -10.83
N ASP A 125 -3.30 15.91 -9.96
CA ASP A 125 -3.33 14.77 -9.02
C ASP A 125 -3.74 13.44 -9.67
N TRP A 126 -3.06 13.10 -10.76
CA TRP A 126 -3.19 11.80 -11.42
C TRP A 126 -2.76 10.66 -10.50
N HIS A 127 -3.59 9.62 -10.43
CA HIS A 127 -3.36 8.45 -9.59
C HIS A 127 -3.96 7.18 -10.20
N LEU A 128 -3.54 6.04 -9.66
CA LEU A 128 -4.06 4.72 -10.03
C LEU A 128 -5.43 4.50 -9.38
N PRO A 129 -6.53 4.30 -10.13
CA PRO A 129 -7.78 3.89 -9.52
C PRO A 129 -7.67 2.47 -8.94
N ALA A 130 -8.51 2.14 -7.95
CA ALA A 130 -8.46 0.86 -7.22
C ALA A 130 -8.45 -0.39 -8.13
N GLN A 131 -9.13 -0.33 -9.27
CA GLN A 131 -9.11 -1.41 -10.26
C GLN A 131 -7.70 -1.67 -10.81
N GLU A 132 -6.96 -0.60 -11.12
CA GLU A 132 -5.60 -0.69 -11.68
C GLU A 132 -4.59 -1.10 -10.62
N VAL A 133 -4.76 -0.67 -9.37
CA VAL A 133 -4.01 -1.20 -8.22
C VAL A 133 -4.16 -2.72 -8.12
N GLY A 134 -5.40 -3.22 -8.17
CA GLY A 134 -5.66 -4.66 -8.11
C GLY A 134 -5.00 -5.44 -9.25
N ARG A 135 -4.87 -4.83 -10.43
CA ARG A 135 -4.13 -5.41 -11.57
C ARG A 135 -2.62 -5.38 -11.34
N ALA A 136 -2.08 -4.26 -10.87
CA ALA A 136 -0.66 -4.10 -10.56
C ALA A 136 -0.20 -5.09 -9.49
N LYS A 137 -0.94 -5.21 -8.38
CA LYS A 137 -0.71 -6.17 -7.29
C LYS A 137 -0.56 -7.61 -7.78
N LYS A 138 -1.45 -8.06 -8.67
CA LYS A 138 -1.42 -9.42 -9.23
C LYS A 138 -0.21 -9.68 -10.12
N LYS A 139 0.38 -8.63 -10.69
CA LYS A 139 1.58 -8.72 -11.54
C LYS A 139 2.87 -8.53 -10.77
N SER A 140 2.84 -7.86 -9.63
CA SER A 140 4.00 -7.63 -8.78
C SER A 140 4.35 -8.82 -7.86
N SER A 141 3.46 -9.81 -7.71
CA SER A 141 3.52 -10.86 -6.66
C SER A 141 4.68 -11.88 -6.79
N SER A 142 5.75 -11.57 -7.52
CA SER A 142 6.94 -12.45 -7.62
C SER A 142 7.98 -12.25 -6.52
N GLN A 143 7.89 -11.15 -5.73
CA GLN A 143 8.66 -10.95 -4.50
C GLN A 143 7.70 -11.17 -3.31
N GLY A 144 7.99 -12.16 -2.46
CA GLY A 144 7.09 -12.56 -1.37
C GLY A 144 6.65 -11.42 -0.47
N ASP A 145 5.48 -11.58 0.16
CA ASP A 145 4.76 -10.60 0.99
C ASP A 145 5.45 -10.32 2.33
N LYS A 146 6.73 -9.93 2.26
CA LYS A 146 7.56 -9.53 3.39
C LYS A 146 7.59 -8.00 3.44
N PRO A 147 7.78 -7.40 4.63
CA PRO A 147 8.03 -5.97 4.74
C PRO A 147 9.21 -5.57 3.87
N VAL A 148 9.03 -4.54 3.05
CA VAL A 148 10.12 -3.97 2.24
C VAL A 148 10.92 -3.05 3.15
N ARG A 149 12.17 -3.42 3.43
CA ARG A 149 13.09 -2.65 4.28
C ARG A 149 13.91 -1.67 3.47
#